data_AF-A0A2D7VWT5-F1
#
_entry.id   AF-A0A2D7VWT5-F1
#
_cell.length_a   1.000
_cell.length_b   1.000
_cell.length_c   1.000
_cell.angle_alpha   90.00
_cell.angle_beta   90.00
_cell.angle_gamma   90.00
#
_symmetry.space_group_name_H-M   'P 1'
#
loop_
_entity.id
_entity.type
_entity.pdbx_description
1 polymer ?
#
loop_
_entity_poly.entity_id
_entity_poly.type
_entity_poly.pdbx_seq_one_letter_code
_entity_poly.pdbx_strand_id
1 'polypeptide(L)'
;MAIKTWLGTDGTSPTAFNLGDNWSDGVAPGTGDTLVFSASYNNSCLTNLDAGTTAFSKIIVEEGFSGTIGGATSSLISDVGLIEYHGSGIAYFKVGSGGINTIITNSGGDSSGNYGVHINGTISTLTVSGGNVAVCNESADSGAVTNVRVSGGYVCLGAQLTSVSNVNITGGKVLTRKSAATVKIYGGKFETAEDAAISTKLTSYGGTCTMNGTGTVAEIEANGDASTVIDFTKQGVARTVTTLKQNGGTIIYDPDVITITTDSDPDKAIQRSVAPVNTGSY
;
A
#
# COMPACT_ATOMS: atom_id res chain seq x y z
N MET A 1 -11.64 4.04 28.72
CA MET A 1 -11.78 3.74 27.29
C MET A 1 -13.23 3.95 26.92
N ALA A 2 -13.53 5.15 26.42
CA ALA A 2 -14.82 5.51 25.86
C ALA A 2 -14.78 5.39 24.32
N ILE A 3 -15.95 5.37 23.71
CA ILE A 3 -16.11 5.57 22.26
C ILE A 3 -16.46 7.03 22.05
N LYS A 4 -15.68 7.73 21.24
CA LYS A 4 -15.83 9.15 20.93
C LYS A 4 -16.19 9.29 19.46
N THR A 5 -17.40 9.75 19.16
CA THR A 5 -17.82 9.98 17.78
C THR A 5 -17.57 11.43 17.39
N TRP A 6 -16.84 11.62 16.28
CA TRP A 6 -16.61 12.93 15.68
C TRP A 6 -17.92 13.49 15.11
N LEU A 7 -18.27 14.69 15.57
CA LEU A 7 -19.42 15.46 15.10
C LEU A 7 -18.99 16.60 14.18
N GLY A 8 -17.91 17.31 14.56
CA GLY A 8 -17.45 18.52 13.87
C GLY A 8 -18.48 19.65 13.85
N THR A 9 -19.20 19.85 14.96
CA THR A 9 -20.35 20.75 15.07
C THR A 9 -20.10 21.99 15.93
N ASP A 10 -18.87 22.20 16.44
CA ASP A 10 -18.52 23.40 17.20
C ASP A 10 -18.80 24.67 16.37
N GLY A 11 -19.49 25.64 16.97
CA GLY A 11 -19.95 26.83 16.28
C GLY A 11 -18.85 27.81 15.87
N THR A 12 -17.63 27.66 16.41
CA THR A 12 -16.49 28.57 16.18
C THR A 12 -15.36 27.89 15.41
N SER A 13 -15.15 26.60 15.63
CA SER A 13 -14.02 25.81 15.15
C SER A 13 -14.45 24.35 14.88
N PRO A 14 -15.35 24.13 13.89
CA PRO A 14 -15.95 22.82 13.62
C PRO A 14 -14.95 21.77 13.09
N THR A 15 -13.73 22.17 12.75
CA THR A 15 -12.69 21.29 12.21
C THR A 15 -11.60 20.93 13.23
N ALA A 16 -11.69 21.45 14.46
CA ALA A 16 -10.67 21.31 15.49
C ALA A 16 -10.84 20.02 16.30
N PHE A 17 -9.88 19.11 16.18
CA PHE A 17 -9.91 17.80 16.85
C PHE A 17 -9.95 17.89 18.38
N ASN A 18 -9.26 18.86 18.96
CA ASN A 18 -9.07 18.99 20.41
C ASN A 18 -10.21 19.69 21.16
N LEU A 19 -11.30 20.09 20.49
CA LEU A 19 -12.44 20.74 21.12
C LEU A 19 -13.52 19.71 21.46
N GLY A 20 -13.94 19.68 22.73
CA GLY A 20 -14.93 18.73 23.23
C GLY A 20 -16.27 18.80 22.50
N ASP A 21 -16.71 20.00 22.11
CA ASP A 21 -17.99 20.23 21.39
C ASP A 21 -18.03 19.61 19.98
N ASN A 22 -16.87 19.20 19.45
CA ASN A 22 -16.80 18.42 18.21
C ASN A 22 -16.95 16.90 18.44
N TRP A 23 -17.15 16.44 19.68
CA TRP A 23 -17.28 15.03 20.05
C TRP A 23 -18.61 14.74 20.75
N SER A 24 -19.12 13.53 20.57
CA SER A 24 -20.45 13.08 21.01
C SER A 24 -20.78 13.26 22.49
N ASP A 25 -19.79 13.38 23.36
CA ASP A 25 -19.98 13.56 24.81
C ASP A 25 -19.48 14.92 25.34
N GLY A 26 -19.16 15.86 24.44
CA GLY A 26 -18.69 17.19 24.81
C GLY A 26 -17.26 17.21 25.38
N VAL A 27 -16.51 16.10 25.30
CA VAL A 27 -15.16 15.98 25.85
C VAL A 27 -14.20 15.45 24.80
N ALA A 28 -13.08 16.15 24.60
CA ALA A 28 -12.05 15.73 23.65
C ALA A 28 -11.51 14.32 23.99
N PRO A 29 -11.13 13.51 22.99
CA PRO A 29 -10.62 12.16 23.22
C PRO A 29 -9.34 12.15 24.06
N GLY A 30 -9.23 11.15 24.93
CA GLY A 30 -8.05 10.90 25.75
C GLY A 30 -7.38 9.55 25.47
N THR A 31 -6.34 9.24 26.25
CA THR A 31 -5.60 7.97 26.12
C THR A 31 -6.53 6.77 26.27
N GLY A 32 -6.40 5.83 25.35
CA GLY A 32 -7.16 4.59 25.31
C GLY A 32 -8.57 4.73 24.75
N ASP A 33 -9.03 5.92 24.34
CA ASP A 33 -10.34 6.05 23.72
C ASP A 33 -10.35 5.46 22.29
N THR A 34 -11.55 5.10 21.82
CA THR A 34 -11.79 4.72 20.41
C THR A 34 -12.41 5.90 19.69
N LEU A 35 -11.82 6.29 18.57
CA LEU A 35 -12.33 7.37 17.74
C LEU A 35 -13.20 6.80 16.63
N VAL A 36 -14.39 7.37 16.44
CA VAL A 36 -15.32 6.98 15.39
C VAL A 36 -15.67 8.19 14.53
N PHE A 37 -15.40 8.10 13.24
CA PHE A 37 -15.87 9.06 12.23
C PHE A 37 -17.08 8.43 11.55
N SER A 38 -18.28 8.85 11.94
CA SER A 38 -19.52 8.19 11.54
C SER A 38 -20.11 8.75 10.25
N ALA A 39 -20.76 7.89 9.47
CA ALA A 39 -21.49 8.29 8.27
C ALA A 39 -22.58 9.35 8.52
N SER A 40 -23.08 9.44 9.75
CA SER A 40 -24.10 10.42 10.17
C SER A 40 -23.54 11.85 10.25
N TYR A 41 -22.22 12.01 10.38
CA TYR A 41 -21.55 13.30 10.57
C TYR A 41 -20.38 13.44 9.61
N ASN A 42 -20.58 14.16 8.51
CA ASN A 42 -19.60 14.27 7.40
C ASN A 42 -18.69 15.51 7.50
N ASN A 43 -18.59 16.14 8.67
CA ASN A 43 -17.75 17.32 8.85
C ASN A 43 -16.26 16.92 8.85
N SER A 44 -15.42 17.69 8.14
CA SER A 44 -13.98 17.45 8.08
C SER A 44 -13.28 17.77 9.40
N CYS A 45 -12.29 16.96 9.76
CA CYS A 45 -11.42 17.15 10.92
C CYS A 45 -10.03 17.55 10.41
N LEU A 46 -9.65 18.83 10.52
CA LEU A 46 -8.51 19.39 9.77
C LEU A 46 -7.48 20.11 10.63
N THR A 47 -7.86 20.60 11.81
CA THR A 47 -7.01 21.45 12.64
C THR A 47 -6.88 20.88 14.04
N ASN A 48 -5.82 21.28 14.73
CA ASN A 48 -5.47 20.78 16.07
C ASN A 48 -5.49 19.25 16.18
N LEU A 49 -5.22 18.59 15.04
CA LEU A 49 -5.05 17.15 14.94
C LEU A 49 -3.97 16.78 15.94
N ASP A 50 -4.32 15.87 16.85
CA ASP A 50 -3.54 15.57 18.04
C ASP A 50 -2.03 15.66 17.78
N ALA A 51 -1.35 16.49 18.58
CA ALA A 51 0.06 16.85 18.43
C ALA A 51 1.03 15.71 18.81
N GLY A 52 0.58 14.44 18.74
CA GLY A 52 1.45 13.27 18.64
C GLY A 52 1.87 12.64 19.95
N THR A 53 1.00 12.62 20.97
CA THR A 53 1.30 11.89 22.22
C THR A 53 0.17 11.04 22.77
N THR A 54 -1.07 11.22 22.34
CA THR A 54 -2.18 10.42 22.88
C THR A 54 -2.24 9.05 22.20
N ALA A 55 -2.04 8.01 23.00
CA ALA A 55 -2.21 6.63 22.55
C ALA A 55 -3.70 6.26 22.55
N PHE A 56 -4.37 6.39 21.40
CA PHE A 56 -5.77 5.93 21.26
C PHE A 56 -5.80 4.40 21.10
N SER A 57 -6.93 3.78 21.43
CA SER A 57 -7.08 2.33 21.24
C SER A 57 -7.23 1.99 19.75
N LYS A 58 -8.16 2.68 19.08
CA LYS A 58 -8.54 2.44 17.68
C LYS A 58 -9.04 3.71 17.01
N ILE A 59 -8.90 3.78 15.70
CA ILE A 59 -9.61 4.73 14.83
C ILE A 59 -10.49 3.93 13.88
N ILE A 60 -11.77 4.28 13.82
CA ILE A 60 -12.76 3.68 12.92
C ILE A 60 -13.37 4.80 12.08
N VAL A 61 -13.28 4.68 10.76
CA VAL A 61 -13.97 5.55 9.81
C VAL A 61 -15.03 4.73 9.11
N GLU A 62 -16.30 5.01 9.40
CA GLU A 62 -17.43 4.22 8.93
C GLU A 62 -17.68 4.39 7.43
N GLU A 63 -18.31 3.38 6.83
CA GLU A 63 -18.79 3.46 5.46
C GLU A 63 -19.79 4.59 5.31
N GLY A 64 -19.58 5.46 4.33
CA GLY A 64 -20.40 6.66 4.10
C GLY A 64 -19.85 7.94 4.73
N PHE A 65 -18.83 7.88 5.60
CA PHE A 65 -18.09 9.08 6.00
C PHE A 65 -17.28 9.61 4.81
N SER A 66 -17.51 10.87 4.44
CA SER A 66 -16.96 11.54 3.26
C SER A 66 -16.12 12.78 3.59
N GLY A 67 -16.10 13.19 4.87
CA GLY A 67 -15.26 14.29 5.34
C GLY A 67 -13.77 13.98 5.20
N THR A 68 -12.96 15.04 5.22
CA THR A 68 -11.50 14.91 5.19
C THR A 68 -10.94 14.82 6.61
N ILE A 69 -9.98 13.92 6.84
CA ILE A 69 -9.23 13.80 8.09
C ILE A 69 -7.79 14.21 7.83
N GLY A 70 -7.40 15.37 8.33
CA GLY A 70 -6.08 15.95 8.13
C GLY A 70 -5.78 16.38 6.70
N GLY A 71 -4.48 16.45 6.39
CA GLY A 71 -3.95 16.92 5.12
C GLY A 71 -2.49 16.53 4.96
N ALA A 72 -1.94 16.75 3.76
CA ALA A 72 -0.56 16.40 3.42
C ALA A 72 0.50 17.01 4.35
N THR A 73 0.22 18.19 4.91
CA THR A 73 1.12 18.88 5.86
C THR A 73 0.71 18.71 7.32
N SER A 74 -0.45 18.12 7.59
CA SER A 74 -1.03 18.00 8.93
C SER A 74 -1.86 16.72 9.03
N SER A 75 -1.22 15.61 9.38
CA SER A 75 -1.89 14.32 9.59
C SER A 75 -2.48 14.21 11.00
N LEU A 76 -3.51 13.38 11.17
CA LEU A 76 -3.94 12.93 12.49
C LEU A 76 -2.85 12.01 13.07
N ILE A 77 -2.16 12.50 14.12
CA ILE A 77 -1.08 11.76 14.76
C ILE A 77 -1.65 10.91 15.89
N SER A 78 -1.39 9.60 15.88
CA SER A 78 -1.76 8.75 17.01
C SER A 78 -0.99 7.44 17.07
N ASP A 79 -0.63 7.04 18.29
CA ASP A 79 -0.23 5.69 18.61
C ASP A 79 -1.47 4.82 18.83
N VAL A 80 -1.96 4.22 17.74
CA VAL A 80 -3.13 3.32 17.77
C VAL A 80 -2.75 1.85 17.66
N GLY A 81 -3.58 0.97 18.19
CA GLY A 81 -3.47 -0.46 17.89
C GLY A 81 -4.03 -0.83 16.51
N LEU A 82 -5.01 -0.06 16.01
CA LEU A 82 -5.77 -0.39 14.81
C LEU A 82 -6.37 0.85 14.13
N ILE A 83 -6.29 0.88 12.80
CA ILE A 83 -7.07 1.75 11.93
C ILE A 83 -7.99 0.90 11.06
N GLU A 84 -9.29 1.15 11.15
CA GLU A 84 -10.32 0.61 10.25
C GLU A 84 -10.89 1.77 9.42
N TYR A 85 -10.75 1.70 8.10
CA TYR A 85 -11.21 2.75 7.20
C TYR A 85 -12.13 2.20 6.11
N HIS A 86 -13.36 2.69 6.11
CA HIS A 86 -14.43 2.29 5.20
C HIS A 86 -15.07 3.50 4.48
N GLY A 87 -14.61 4.72 4.79
CA GLY A 87 -15.14 5.97 4.23
C GLY A 87 -14.83 6.17 2.75
N SER A 88 -15.34 7.27 2.20
CA SER A 88 -15.07 7.74 0.83
C SER A 88 -14.35 9.08 0.78
N GLY A 89 -13.98 9.63 1.94
CA GLY A 89 -13.22 10.86 2.06
C GLY A 89 -11.73 10.67 1.83
N ILE A 90 -10.96 11.71 2.16
CA ILE A 90 -9.49 11.67 2.18
C ILE A 90 -9.02 11.68 3.63
N ALA A 91 -8.05 10.84 3.98
CA ALA A 91 -7.50 10.78 5.33
C ALA A 91 -5.98 10.68 5.34
N TYR A 92 -5.35 11.43 6.25
CA TYR A 92 -3.93 11.45 6.51
C TYR A 92 -3.68 11.04 7.96
N PHE A 93 -3.03 9.89 8.15
CA PHE A 93 -2.67 9.36 9.45
C PHE A 93 -1.15 9.34 9.63
N LYS A 94 -0.69 9.75 10.80
CA LYS A 94 0.69 9.54 11.25
C LYS A 94 0.67 8.64 12.47
N VAL A 95 1.29 7.48 12.36
CA VAL A 95 1.26 6.43 13.38
C VAL A 95 2.66 6.17 13.89
N GLY A 96 2.79 5.78 15.16
CA GLY A 96 4.08 5.57 15.79
C GLY A 96 4.88 4.39 15.24
N SER A 97 5.98 4.08 15.92
CA SER A 97 6.89 2.99 15.59
C SER A 97 6.43 1.62 16.09
N GLY A 98 5.35 1.55 16.88
CA GLY A 98 4.88 0.33 17.56
C GLY A 98 4.37 -0.78 16.62
N GLY A 99 4.18 -0.49 15.33
CA GLY A 99 3.60 -1.43 14.38
C GLY A 99 2.10 -1.57 14.58
N ILE A 100 1.33 -0.99 13.68
CA ILE A 100 -0.14 -1.01 13.77
C ILE A 100 -0.76 -1.99 12.79
N ASN A 101 -2.00 -2.42 13.04
CA ASN A 101 -2.80 -3.07 12.01
C ASN A 101 -3.68 -2.04 11.32
N THR A 102 -3.84 -2.18 10.01
CA THR A 102 -4.66 -1.29 9.19
C THR A 102 -5.55 -2.12 8.28
N ILE A 103 -6.85 -1.80 8.26
CA ILE A 103 -7.85 -2.40 7.38
C ILE A 103 -8.49 -1.29 6.58
N ILE A 104 -8.34 -1.33 5.25
CA ILE A 104 -8.96 -0.38 4.33
C ILE A 104 -9.86 -1.16 3.36
N THR A 105 -11.17 -0.92 3.40
CA THR A 105 -12.11 -1.59 2.47
C THR A 105 -12.62 -0.67 1.39
N ASN A 106 -12.52 0.64 1.60
CA ASN A 106 -12.86 1.67 0.64
C ASN A 106 -12.03 2.91 0.97
N SER A 107 -11.92 3.83 0.03
CA SER A 107 -11.47 5.18 0.31
C SER A 107 -11.92 6.13 -0.78
N GLY A 108 -11.77 7.42 -0.53
CA GLY A 108 -11.72 8.37 -1.62
C GLY A 108 -10.53 8.10 -2.55
N GLY A 109 -10.39 8.97 -3.53
CA GLY A 109 -9.32 8.95 -4.51
C GLY A 109 -9.81 9.71 -5.72
N ASP A 110 -8.99 10.60 -6.24
CA ASP A 110 -9.42 11.44 -7.34
C ASP A 110 -9.06 10.82 -8.71
N SER A 111 -9.66 11.38 -9.74
CA SER A 111 -9.36 11.12 -11.15
C SER A 111 -7.94 11.53 -11.58
N SER A 112 -7.13 12.08 -10.67
CA SER A 112 -5.80 12.67 -10.94
C SER A 112 -4.65 11.87 -10.32
N GLY A 113 -4.92 10.72 -9.72
CA GLY A 113 -3.90 9.84 -9.12
C GLY A 113 -3.62 10.08 -7.64
N ASN A 114 -4.47 10.84 -6.93
CA ASN A 114 -4.39 11.01 -5.49
C ASN A 114 -4.95 9.79 -4.73
N TYR A 115 -4.32 9.46 -3.61
CA TYR A 115 -4.74 8.38 -2.72
C TYR A 115 -5.81 8.88 -1.75
N GLY A 116 -6.76 8.02 -1.37
CA GLY A 116 -7.77 8.37 -0.37
C GLY A 116 -7.25 8.24 1.05
N VAL A 117 -6.38 7.28 1.31
CA VAL A 117 -5.78 7.10 2.64
C VAL A 117 -4.26 7.18 2.53
N HIS A 118 -3.68 8.12 3.27
CA HIS A 118 -2.25 8.30 3.43
C HIS A 118 -1.85 7.89 4.85
N ILE A 119 -0.85 7.03 4.96
CA ILE A 119 -0.33 6.55 6.25
C ILE A 119 1.17 6.74 6.31
N ASN A 120 1.63 7.49 7.29
CA ASN A 120 3.04 7.68 7.61
C ASN A 120 3.34 6.98 8.94
N GLY A 121 4.24 5.99 8.94
CA GLY A 121 4.64 5.27 10.16
C GLY A 121 4.80 3.77 9.97
N THR A 122 4.90 3.04 11.08
CA THR A 122 5.16 1.60 11.05
C THR A 122 3.88 0.77 11.11
N ILE A 123 3.69 -0.13 10.16
CA ILE A 123 2.51 -0.98 10.01
C ILE A 123 2.94 -2.45 10.07
N SER A 124 2.39 -3.19 11.03
CA SER A 124 2.58 -4.64 11.12
C SER A 124 1.80 -5.38 10.04
N THR A 125 0.53 -5.02 9.82
CA THR A 125 -0.30 -5.59 8.76
C THR A 125 -1.17 -4.54 8.11
N LEU A 126 -0.95 -4.30 6.82
CA LEU A 126 -1.82 -3.55 5.94
C LEU A 126 -2.72 -4.52 5.16
N THR A 127 -4.04 -4.42 5.37
CA THR A 127 -5.04 -5.17 4.62
C THR A 127 -5.88 -4.22 3.79
N VAL A 128 -5.90 -4.41 2.47
CA VAL A 128 -6.65 -3.56 1.52
C VAL A 128 -7.53 -4.42 0.63
N SER A 129 -8.84 -4.19 0.71
CA SER A 129 -9.83 -4.84 -0.17
C SER A 129 -10.50 -3.87 -1.16
N GLY A 130 -10.25 -2.57 -1.02
CA GLY A 130 -10.77 -1.51 -1.89
C GLY A 130 -10.13 -0.15 -1.57
N GLY A 131 -10.45 0.87 -2.36
CA GLY A 131 -9.87 2.22 -2.22
C GLY A 131 -8.47 2.38 -2.82
N ASN A 132 -7.86 3.54 -2.56
CA ASN A 132 -6.53 3.96 -2.96
C ASN A 132 -5.73 4.35 -1.72
N VAL A 133 -4.62 3.65 -1.46
CA VAL A 133 -3.82 3.80 -0.22
C VAL A 133 -2.38 4.14 -0.58
N ALA A 134 -1.81 5.14 0.08
CA ALA A 134 -0.39 5.45 0.06
C ALA A 134 0.22 5.24 1.44
N VAL A 135 1.36 4.55 1.48
CA VAL A 135 2.15 4.40 2.70
C VAL A 135 3.53 5.03 2.50
N CYS A 136 3.86 5.99 3.35
CA CYS A 136 5.12 6.74 3.35
C CYS A 136 5.54 7.22 1.94
N ASN A 137 4.60 7.87 1.23
CA ASN A 137 4.75 8.27 -0.17
C ASN A 137 5.35 9.69 -0.32
N GLU A 138 5.26 10.52 0.71
CA GLU A 138 5.77 11.89 0.69
C GLU A 138 7.23 11.96 1.17
N SER A 139 7.99 12.97 0.74
CA SER A 139 9.44 13.06 0.95
C SER A 139 9.89 13.08 2.41
N ALA A 140 9.03 13.52 3.34
CA ALA A 140 9.30 13.57 4.77
C ALA A 140 8.72 12.38 5.55
N ASP A 141 8.08 11.44 4.87
CA ASP A 141 7.52 10.26 5.52
C ASP A 141 8.61 9.28 5.97
N SER A 142 8.30 8.42 6.94
CA SER A 142 9.16 7.29 7.29
C SER A 142 8.37 6.20 7.99
N GLY A 143 8.75 4.95 7.75
CA GLY A 143 8.01 3.82 8.29
C GLY A 143 8.53 2.48 7.80
N ALA A 144 7.82 1.42 8.17
CA ALA A 144 8.07 0.07 7.69
C ALA A 144 6.73 -0.67 7.55
N VAL A 145 6.65 -1.61 6.61
CA VAL A 145 5.47 -2.48 6.49
C VAL A 145 5.88 -3.94 6.50
N THR A 146 5.45 -4.70 7.50
CA THR A 146 5.81 -6.12 7.62
C THR A 146 4.95 -7.00 6.71
N ASN A 147 3.63 -6.83 6.74
CA ASN A 147 2.71 -7.63 5.93
C ASN A 147 1.76 -6.74 5.14
N VAL A 148 1.75 -6.91 3.83
CA VAL A 148 0.80 -6.28 2.92
C VAL A 148 -0.09 -7.38 2.34
N ARG A 149 -1.41 -7.20 2.47
CA ARG A 149 -2.44 -8.12 1.97
C ARG A 149 -3.41 -7.33 1.10
N VAL A 150 -3.44 -7.59 -0.20
CA VAL A 150 -4.27 -6.85 -1.15
C VAL A 150 -5.18 -7.80 -1.91
N SER A 151 -6.49 -7.61 -1.75
CA SER A 151 -7.52 -8.34 -2.49
C SER A 151 -8.30 -7.46 -3.46
N GLY A 152 -8.13 -6.14 -3.39
CA GLY A 152 -8.76 -5.14 -4.25
C GLY A 152 -8.14 -3.76 -4.03
N GLY A 153 -8.62 -2.75 -4.77
CA GLY A 153 -8.09 -1.38 -4.67
C GLY A 153 -6.69 -1.18 -5.25
N TYR A 154 -6.05 -0.08 -4.87
CA TYR A 154 -4.71 0.29 -5.27
C TYR A 154 -3.87 0.69 -4.06
N VAL A 155 -2.67 0.11 -3.93
CA VAL A 155 -1.72 0.41 -2.86
C VAL A 155 -0.42 0.92 -3.46
N CYS A 156 0.06 2.07 -3.00
CA CYS A 156 1.41 2.56 -3.24
C CYS A 156 2.24 2.45 -1.96
N LEU A 157 3.32 1.69 -2.04
CA LEU A 157 4.36 1.60 -1.01
C LEU A 157 5.49 2.54 -1.40
N GLY A 158 5.55 3.69 -0.74
CA GLY A 158 6.44 4.79 -1.09
C GLY A 158 7.91 4.51 -0.85
N ALA A 159 8.76 5.31 -1.51
CA ALA A 159 10.21 5.16 -1.47
C ALA A 159 10.81 5.41 -0.07
N GLN A 160 10.11 6.20 0.76
CA GLN A 160 10.58 6.55 2.11
C GLN A 160 10.38 5.43 3.15
N LEU A 161 9.74 4.32 2.77
CA LEU A 161 9.72 3.13 3.61
C LEU A 161 11.15 2.65 3.87
N THR A 162 11.44 2.34 5.12
CA THR A 162 12.70 1.72 5.54
C THR A 162 12.73 0.25 5.15
N SER A 163 11.59 -0.45 5.19
CA SER A 163 11.47 -1.84 4.77
C SER A 163 10.04 -2.24 4.36
N VAL A 164 9.94 -3.23 3.46
CA VAL A 164 8.71 -3.94 3.09
C VAL A 164 9.02 -5.44 3.13
N SER A 165 8.45 -6.21 4.06
CA SER A 165 8.84 -7.62 4.24
C SER A 165 8.04 -8.58 3.37
N ASN A 166 6.71 -8.60 3.50
CA ASN A 166 5.86 -9.57 2.81
C ASN A 166 4.72 -8.87 2.08
N VAL A 167 4.55 -9.18 0.79
CA VAL A 167 3.43 -8.69 -0.02
C VAL A 167 2.65 -9.89 -0.56
N ASN A 168 1.36 -9.98 -0.25
CA ASN A 168 0.45 -11.01 -0.76
C ASN A 168 -0.68 -10.34 -1.53
N ILE A 169 -0.87 -10.74 -2.79
CA ILE A 169 -1.80 -10.10 -3.71
C ILE A 169 -2.74 -11.16 -4.26
N THR A 170 -4.02 -11.06 -3.93
CA THR A 170 -5.09 -11.90 -4.50
C THR A 170 -5.95 -11.14 -5.50
N GLY A 171 -5.86 -9.81 -5.50
CA GLY A 171 -6.54 -8.90 -6.43
C GLY A 171 -6.01 -7.47 -6.29
N GLY A 172 -6.62 -6.51 -6.98
CA GLY A 172 -6.20 -5.11 -6.94
C GLY A 172 -4.85 -4.83 -7.61
N LYS A 173 -4.22 -3.71 -7.25
CA LYS A 173 -2.89 -3.28 -7.73
C LYS A 173 -2.00 -2.87 -6.55
N VAL A 174 -0.74 -3.28 -6.59
CA VAL A 174 0.32 -2.79 -5.70
C VAL A 174 1.44 -2.19 -6.54
N LEU A 175 1.78 -0.92 -6.29
CA LEU A 175 3.00 -0.28 -6.75
C LEU A 175 3.96 -0.18 -5.57
N THR A 176 5.21 -0.60 -5.73
CA THR A 176 6.25 -0.40 -4.72
C THR A 176 7.42 0.39 -5.29
N ARG A 177 7.79 1.47 -4.59
CA ARG A 177 8.99 2.28 -4.81
C ARG A 177 10.11 1.96 -3.82
N LYS A 178 9.78 1.19 -2.78
CA LYS A 178 10.74 0.52 -1.90
C LYS A 178 10.85 -0.96 -2.28
N SER A 179 12.04 -1.55 -2.17
CA SER A 179 12.21 -2.99 -2.37
C SER A 179 11.40 -3.80 -1.35
N ALA A 180 10.67 -4.79 -1.87
CA ALA A 180 9.94 -5.76 -1.08
C ALA A 180 10.76 -7.05 -0.94
N ALA A 181 10.82 -7.66 0.25
CA ALA A 181 11.61 -8.87 0.41
C ALA A 181 10.94 -10.07 -0.27
N THR A 182 9.72 -10.41 0.15
CA THR A 182 8.96 -11.53 -0.40
C THR A 182 7.65 -11.04 -1.01
N VAL A 183 7.36 -11.47 -2.24
CA VAL A 183 6.12 -11.16 -2.96
C VAL A 183 5.44 -12.45 -3.40
N LYS A 184 4.16 -12.60 -3.07
CA LYS A 184 3.30 -13.68 -3.54
C LYS A 184 2.11 -13.10 -4.30
N ILE A 185 1.94 -13.54 -5.54
CA ILE A 185 0.86 -13.08 -6.42
C ILE A 185 -0.02 -14.28 -6.75
N TYR A 186 -1.28 -14.22 -6.34
CA TYR A 186 -2.33 -15.17 -6.71
C TYR A 186 -3.27 -14.57 -7.77
N GLY A 187 -3.33 -13.24 -7.85
CA GLY A 187 -4.11 -12.47 -8.82
C GLY A 187 -3.73 -10.99 -8.74
N GLY A 188 -4.43 -10.14 -9.49
CA GLY A 188 -4.18 -8.69 -9.47
C GLY A 188 -2.88 -8.27 -10.18
N LYS A 189 -2.34 -7.10 -9.79
CA LYS A 189 -1.14 -6.49 -10.39
C LYS A 189 -0.11 -6.11 -9.34
N PHE A 190 1.15 -6.44 -9.59
CA PHE A 190 2.30 -5.93 -8.85
C PHE A 190 3.21 -5.14 -9.78
N GLU A 191 3.68 -3.98 -9.34
CA GLU A 191 4.61 -3.13 -10.09
C GLU A 191 5.73 -2.66 -9.16
N THR A 192 6.99 -2.78 -9.60
CA THR A 192 8.11 -2.07 -8.97
C THR A 192 8.36 -0.76 -9.72
N ALA A 193 8.94 0.25 -9.09
CA ALA A 193 9.40 1.49 -9.71
C ALA A 193 10.65 2.03 -9.00
N GLU A 194 11.29 3.05 -9.59
CA GLU A 194 12.52 3.67 -9.06
C GLU A 194 13.62 2.60 -8.84
N ASP A 195 14.23 2.53 -7.67
CA ASP A 195 15.24 1.51 -7.35
C ASP A 195 14.67 0.26 -6.67
N ALA A 196 13.33 0.12 -6.64
CA ALA A 196 12.68 -1.00 -5.99
C ALA A 196 12.92 -2.32 -6.72
N ALA A 197 13.17 -3.37 -5.95
CA ALA A 197 13.24 -4.74 -6.44
C ALA A 197 12.62 -5.74 -5.47
N ILE A 198 12.68 -7.01 -5.84
CA ILE A 198 12.28 -8.12 -4.98
C ILE A 198 13.55 -8.76 -4.42
N SER A 199 13.90 -8.41 -3.18
CA SER A 199 15.22 -8.70 -2.62
C SER A 199 15.40 -10.13 -2.13
N THR A 200 14.32 -10.92 -2.02
CA THR A 200 14.39 -12.32 -1.59
C THR A 200 13.69 -13.23 -2.58
N LYS A 201 12.37 -13.14 -2.73
CA LYS A 201 11.64 -14.09 -3.59
C LYS A 201 10.32 -13.55 -4.11
N LEU A 202 10.10 -13.72 -5.41
CA LEU A 202 8.79 -13.64 -6.05
C LEU A 202 8.24 -15.05 -6.27
N THR A 203 7.03 -15.32 -5.81
CA THR A 203 6.27 -16.51 -6.20
C THR A 203 4.95 -16.08 -6.83
N SER A 204 4.75 -16.43 -8.10
CA SER A 204 3.54 -16.07 -8.83
C SER A 204 2.72 -17.30 -9.19
N TYR A 205 1.46 -17.33 -8.76
CA TYR A 205 0.45 -18.34 -9.07
C TYR A 205 -0.62 -17.81 -10.03
N GLY A 206 -0.64 -16.51 -10.29
CA GLY A 206 -1.61 -15.80 -11.14
C GLY A 206 -1.26 -14.32 -11.26
N GLY A 207 -2.05 -13.57 -12.02
CA GLY A 207 -1.92 -12.10 -12.12
C GLY A 207 -0.69 -11.61 -12.87
N THR A 208 -0.45 -10.30 -12.82
CA THR A 208 0.64 -9.65 -13.57
C THR A 208 1.66 -8.99 -12.66
N CYS A 209 2.94 -9.21 -12.93
CA CYS A 209 4.06 -8.55 -12.30
C CYS A 209 4.83 -7.73 -13.35
N THR A 210 4.85 -6.41 -13.22
CA THR A 210 5.65 -5.53 -14.08
C THR A 210 6.85 -5.03 -13.29
N MET A 211 8.04 -5.40 -13.72
CA MET A 211 9.27 -4.92 -13.11
C MET A 211 9.67 -3.61 -13.80
N ASN A 212 9.48 -2.46 -13.16
CA ASN A 212 9.99 -1.17 -13.67
C ASN A 212 11.13 -0.59 -12.82
N GLY A 213 11.40 -1.14 -11.65
CA GLY A 213 12.53 -0.71 -10.84
C GLY A 213 13.87 -1.22 -11.34
N THR A 214 14.98 -0.65 -10.87
CA THR A 214 16.36 -0.94 -11.35
C THR A 214 17.10 -1.99 -10.51
N GLY A 215 16.60 -2.32 -9.32
CA GLY A 215 17.31 -3.20 -8.39
C GLY A 215 17.38 -4.67 -8.84
N THR A 216 18.26 -5.43 -8.19
CA THR A 216 18.43 -6.88 -8.44
C THR A 216 17.26 -7.66 -7.85
N VAL A 217 16.71 -8.58 -8.65
CA VAL A 217 15.72 -9.56 -8.18
C VAL A 217 16.44 -10.84 -7.79
N ALA A 218 16.30 -11.25 -6.54
CA ALA A 218 17.00 -12.43 -6.03
C ALA A 218 16.44 -13.73 -6.64
N GLU A 219 15.17 -14.04 -6.40
CA GLU A 219 14.56 -15.28 -6.89
C GLU A 219 13.19 -15.01 -7.51
N ILE A 220 12.91 -15.67 -8.64
CA ILE A 220 11.60 -15.71 -9.27
C ILE A 220 11.17 -17.16 -9.45
N GLU A 221 9.98 -17.47 -8.97
CA GLU A 221 9.29 -18.74 -9.19
C GLU A 221 7.91 -18.47 -9.80
N ALA A 222 7.77 -18.72 -11.09
CA ALA A 222 6.51 -18.59 -11.82
C ALA A 222 5.78 -19.95 -11.85
N ASN A 223 4.76 -20.11 -11.01
CA ASN A 223 4.03 -21.36 -10.78
C ASN A 223 2.63 -21.43 -11.41
N GLY A 224 2.09 -20.30 -11.88
CA GLY A 224 0.71 -20.23 -12.36
C GLY A 224 0.47 -20.66 -13.80
N ASP A 225 -0.71 -20.35 -14.31
CA ASP A 225 -1.18 -20.68 -15.65
C ASP A 225 -1.06 -19.49 -16.62
N ALA A 226 -1.83 -19.48 -17.72
CA ALA A 226 -1.84 -18.39 -18.70
C ALA A 226 -2.21 -17.01 -18.12
N SER A 227 -2.82 -16.96 -16.93
CA SER A 227 -3.10 -15.70 -16.22
C SER A 227 -1.87 -15.08 -15.55
N THR A 228 -0.78 -15.85 -15.42
CA THR A 228 0.49 -15.39 -14.83
C THR A 228 1.36 -14.73 -15.88
N VAL A 229 1.66 -13.44 -15.68
CA VAL A 229 2.58 -12.69 -16.55
C VAL A 229 3.63 -11.98 -15.71
N ILE A 230 4.90 -12.18 -16.02
CA ILE A 230 6.03 -11.42 -15.46
C ILE A 230 6.70 -10.66 -16.61
N ASP A 231 6.63 -9.33 -16.59
CA ASP A 231 7.08 -8.45 -17.68
C ASP A 231 8.23 -7.54 -17.22
N PHE A 232 9.36 -7.65 -17.92
CA PHE A 232 10.55 -6.83 -17.72
C PHE A 232 10.72 -5.71 -18.78
N THR A 233 9.93 -5.74 -19.85
CA THR A 233 10.19 -4.97 -21.09
C THR A 233 9.77 -3.50 -21.01
N LYS A 234 8.97 -3.12 -20.02
CA LYS A 234 8.33 -1.80 -19.98
C LYS A 234 9.27 -0.60 -19.82
N GLN A 235 10.45 -0.77 -19.23
CA GLN A 235 11.42 0.33 -19.02
C GLN A 235 12.69 0.22 -19.85
N GLY A 236 12.99 -0.94 -20.46
CA GLY A 236 14.28 -1.17 -21.15
C GLY A 236 15.53 -1.02 -20.26
N VAL A 237 15.38 -0.93 -18.93
CA VAL A 237 16.51 -0.76 -18.00
C VAL A 237 17.11 -2.11 -17.62
N ALA A 238 18.44 -2.18 -17.70
CA ALA A 238 19.22 -3.37 -17.41
C ALA A 238 19.05 -3.85 -15.97
N ARG A 239 18.93 -5.17 -15.79
CA ARG A 239 18.65 -5.79 -14.49
C ARG A 239 19.23 -7.18 -14.37
N THR A 240 19.43 -7.61 -13.13
CA THR A 240 19.82 -8.99 -12.80
C THR A 240 18.68 -9.71 -12.10
N VAL A 241 18.38 -10.92 -12.57
CA VAL A 241 17.62 -11.95 -11.87
C VAL A 241 18.61 -13.04 -11.45
N THR A 242 18.86 -13.20 -10.15
CA THR A 242 19.87 -14.17 -9.69
C THR A 242 19.41 -15.60 -9.95
N THR A 243 18.16 -15.93 -9.62
CA THR A 243 17.58 -17.25 -9.89
C THR A 243 16.20 -17.12 -10.51
N LEU A 244 16.02 -17.77 -11.66
CA LEU A 244 14.74 -17.90 -12.33
C LEU A 244 14.32 -19.38 -12.35
N LYS A 245 13.08 -19.65 -11.97
CA LYS A 245 12.40 -20.93 -12.16
C LYS A 245 11.02 -20.70 -12.77
N GLN A 246 10.83 -21.14 -14.01
CA GLN A 246 9.54 -21.02 -14.70
C GLN A 246 8.84 -22.38 -14.71
N ASN A 247 7.95 -22.61 -13.76
CA ASN A 247 7.07 -23.78 -13.76
C ASN A 247 5.83 -23.57 -14.64
N GLY A 248 5.44 -22.33 -14.93
CA GLY A 248 4.30 -21.99 -15.78
C GLY A 248 4.22 -20.48 -16.07
N GLY A 249 3.10 -20.05 -16.65
CA GLY A 249 2.87 -18.66 -17.04
C GLY A 249 3.81 -18.14 -18.13
N THR A 250 3.74 -16.83 -18.34
CA THR A 250 4.51 -16.09 -19.34
C THR A 250 5.53 -15.19 -18.66
N ILE A 251 6.78 -15.28 -19.09
CA ILE A 251 7.85 -14.36 -18.69
C ILE A 251 8.35 -13.65 -19.94
N ILE A 252 8.34 -12.32 -19.91
CA ILE A 252 8.68 -11.47 -21.05
C ILE A 252 9.90 -10.63 -20.67
N TYR A 253 11.01 -10.86 -21.36
CA TYR A 253 12.24 -10.11 -21.16
C TYR A 253 13.02 -9.97 -22.46
N ASP A 254 13.86 -8.94 -22.50
CA ASP A 254 14.87 -8.75 -23.54
C ASP A 254 16.20 -9.33 -23.01
N PRO A 255 16.80 -10.34 -23.67
CA PRO A 255 18.05 -10.95 -23.22
C PRO A 255 19.25 -10.00 -23.27
N ASP A 256 19.19 -8.91 -24.06
CA ASP A 256 20.26 -7.90 -24.09
C ASP A 256 20.18 -6.92 -22.90
N VAL A 257 19.04 -6.91 -22.20
CA VAL A 257 18.76 -6.01 -21.07
C VAL A 257 18.73 -6.77 -19.74
N ILE A 258 18.21 -8.01 -19.73
CA ILE A 258 17.99 -8.78 -18.51
C ILE A 258 18.99 -9.93 -18.41
N THR A 259 19.83 -9.86 -17.38
CA THR A 259 20.77 -10.92 -17.03
C THR A 259 20.08 -11.91 -16.09
N ILE A 260 20.05 -13.19 -16.47
CA ILE A 260 19.64 -14.29 -15.60
C ILE A 260 20.89 -15.08 -15.20
N THR A 261 21.26 -15.06 -13.91
CA THR A 261 22.48 -15.74 -13.44
C THR A 261 22.29 -17.25 -13.34
N THR A 262 21.12 -17.70 -12.91
CA THR A 262 20.78 -19.13 -12.81
C THR A 262 19.36 -19.34 -13.32
N ASP A 263 19.25 -20.10 -14.41
CA ASP A 263 17.97 -20.59 -14.93
C ASP A 263 17.80 -22.04 -14.47
N SER A 264 16.86 -22.24 -13.55
CA SER A 264 16.62 -23.54 -12.91
C SER A 264 15.65 -24.38 -13.72
N ASP A 265 15.88 -25.69 -13.74
CA ASP A 265 14.99 -26.64 -14.40
C ASP A 265 13.56 -26.52 -13.86
N PRO A 266 12.54 -26.58 -14.75
CA PRO A 266 11.15 -26.57 -14.33
C PRO A 266 10.74 -27.90 -13.72
N ASP A 267 9.79 -27.88 -12.80
CA ASP A 267 9.23 -29.08 -12.15
C ASP A 267 8.27 -29.87 -13.08
N LYS A 268 7.90 -29.28 -14.22
CA LYS A 268 6.98 -29.84 -15.22
C LYS A 268 7.34 -29.34 -16.62
N ALA A 269 6.81 -29.99 -17.65
CA ALA A 269 7.01 -29.55 -19.03
C ALA A 269 6.47 -28.13 -19.25
N ILE A 270 7.27 -27.29 -19.92
CA ILE A 270 6.92 -25.90 -20.26
C ILE A 270 7.21 -25.64 -21.74
N GLN A 271 6.58 -24.59 -22.28
CA GLN A 271 6.91 -24.03 -23.58
C GLN A 271 7.52 -22.64 -23.38
N ARG A 272 8.66 -22.39 -24.04
CA ARG A 272 9.26 -21.06 -24.15
C ARG A 272 9.20 -20.62 -25.60
N SER A 273 8.67 -19.44 -25.86
CA SER A 273 8.64 -18.84 -27.19
C SER A 273 9.59 -17.65 -27.24
N VAL A 274 10.46 -17.63 -28.24
CA VAL A 274 11.33 -16.48 -28.52
C VAL A 274 10.73 -15.75 -29.71
N ALA A 275 10.36 -14.47 -29.51
CA ALA A 275 9.94 -13.63 -30.62
C ALA A 275 11.18 -13.33 -31.50
N PRO A 276 11.06 -13.34 -32.84
CA PRO A 276 12.16 -12.93 -33.70
C PRO A 276 12.56 -11.48 -33.37
N VAL A 277 13.86 -11.24 -33.26
CA VAL A 277 14.41 -9.89 -33.09
C VAL A 277 13.90 -9.06 -34.27
N ASN A 278 13.13 -8.01 -33.98
CA ASN A 278 12.67 -7.10 -35.01
C ASN A 278 13.87 -6.23 -35.40
N THR A 279 14.72 -6.72 -36.31
CA THR A 279 15.90 -6.00 -36.84
C THR A 279 15.50 -4.87 -37.78
N GLY A 280 14.27 -4.34 -37.67
CA GLY A 280 13.81 -3.19 -38.43
C GLY A 280 14.67 -1.99 -38.04
N SER A 281 15.49 -1.55 -38.99
CA SER A 281 16.35 -0.37 -38.89
C SER A 281 15.57 0.82 -38.31
N TYR A 282 16.03 1.33 -37.17
CA TYR A 282 15.66 2.66 -36.68
C TYR A 282 16.31 3.74 -37.56
#